data_AF-R1F7L3-F1
#
_entry.id   AF-R1F7L3-F1
#
_cell.length_a   1.000
_cell.length_b   1.000
_cell.length_c   1.000
_cell.angle_alpha   90.00
_cell.angle_beta   90.00
_cell.angle_gamma   90.00
#
_symmetry.space_group_name_H-M   'P 1'
#
loop_
_entity.id
_entity.type
_entity.pdbx_description
1 polymer ?
#
loop_
_entity_poly.entity_id
_entity_poly.type
_entity_poly.pdbx_seq_one_letter_code
_entity_poly.pdbx_strand_id
1 'polypeptide(L)'
;MRLLFSLCLLLCSAALQAEPGFISRLLNQPVPGGIAVIPLDEGSQTPAPRYEGNPVLVVKEQGKEWIAIVGIPLKSKLGEHRLSLADGRTLAFTVENKHYREQHIKLKNKRQVNPNPDDLARIQRELAEQTQAYQSFSPIQPSNLMFDKPVQGPLSSPFGLRRFFNGEERNPHSGLDFAVGAGTPVKAPAAGKVILIGNYFFNGNTVFIDHGQGLISMFCHLSKVDVKRGQSLPRGGILGRVGSTGRATGPHLHWNVSLNDSRVDPAIFIGAFKP
;
A
#
# COMPACT_ATOMS: atom_id res chain seq x y z
N MET A 1 5.63 15.63 -73.18
CA MET A 1 6.20 14.88 -72.05
C MET A 1 5.54 15.37 -70.78
N ARG A 2 4.42 14.76 -70.35
CA ARG A 2 3.66 15.15 -69.15
C ARG A 2 4.09 14.24 -68.01
N LEU A 3 4.79 14.78 -67.01
CA LEU A 3 5.13 14.06 -65.78
C LEU A 3 3.87 13.92 -64.91
N LEU A 4 3.46 12.68 -64.65
CA LEU A 4 2.56 12.34 -63.55
C LEU A 4 3.39 12.25 -62.26
N PHE A 5 3.15 13.16 -61.32
CA PHE A 5 3.60 12.99 -59.93
C PHE A 5 2.60 12.08 -59.21
N SER A 6 3.03 10.85 -58.91
CA SER A 6 2.30 9.92 -58.06
C SER A 6 2.53 10.30 -56.60
N LEU A 7 1.51 10.84 -55.94
CA LEU A 7 1.54 11.18 -54.52
C LEU A 7 1.32 9.90 -53.71
N CYS A 8 2.42 9.30 -53.24
CA CYS A 8 2.37 8.19 -52.28
C CYS A 8 1.90 8.72 -50.92
N LEU A 9 0.63 8.50 -50.57
CA LEU A 9 0.14 8.70 -49.22
C LEU A 9 0.71 7.60 -48.31
N LEU A 10 1.68 7.97 -47.46
CA LEU A 10 2.06 7.15 -46.31
C LEU A 10 0.91 7.18 -45.28
N LEU A 11 0.14 6.10 -45.23
CA LEU A 11 -0.77 5.81 -44.12
C LEU A 11 0.06 5.40 -42.90
N CYS A 12 0.41 6.37 -42.06
CA CYS A 12 0.87 6.10 -40.70
C CYS A 12 -0.31 5.56 -39.89
N SER A 13 -0.37 4.24 -39.69
CA SER A 13 -1.26 3.59 -38.73
C SER A 13 -0.82 3.97 -37.31
N ALA A 14 -1.29 5.10 -36.79
CA ALA A 14 -1.23 5.37 -35.37
C ALA A 14 -2.13 4.33 -34.68
N ALA A 15 -1.53 3.36 -34.00
CA ALA A 15 -2.27 2.50 -33.09
C ALA A 15 -2.95 3.41 -32.06
N LEU A 16 -4.29 3.44 -32.07
CA LEU A 16 -5.08 4.08 -31.02
C LEU A 16 -4.72 3.35 -29.71
N GLN A 17 -3.82 3.91 -28.92
CA GLN A 17 -3.66 3.49 -27.53
C GLN A 17 -4.96 3.90 -26.82
N ALA A 18 -5.68 2.92 -26.29
CA ALA A 18 -6.84 3.21 -25.46
C ALA A 18 -6.39 4.06 -24.27
N GLU A 19 -7.12 5.16 -24.03
CA GLU A 19 -6.86 6.02 -22.88
C GLU A 19 -6.95 5.21 -21.59
N PRO A 20 -5.96 5.31 -20.67
CA PRO A 20 -5.98 4.57 -19.42
C PRO A 20 -7.28 4.85 -18.65
N GLY A 21 -7.90 3.80 -18.12
CA GLY A 21 -9.14 3.95 -17.38
C GLY A 21 -8.97 4.72 -16.06
N PHE A 22 -10.07 4.94 -15.36
CA PHE A 22 -10.10 5.77 -14.15
C PHE A 22 -9.20 5.21 -13.03
N ILE A 23 -9.16 3.90 -12.83
CA ILE A 23 -8.33 3.27 -11.80
C ILE A 23 -6.86 3.40 -12.18
N SER A 24 -6.56 3.10 -13.45
CA SER A 24 -5.20 3.19 -14.00
C SER A 24 -4.62 4.60 -13.85
N ARG A 25 -5.37 5.64 -14.17
CA ARG A 25 -4.90 7.04 -14.02
C ARG A 25 -4.62 7.46 -12.58
N LEU A 26 -5.34 6.87 -11.63
CA LEU A 26 -5.34 7.34 -10.25
C LEU A 26 -4.34 6.59 -9.37
N LEU A 27 -4.23 5.28 -9.56
CA LEU A 27 -3.36 4.43 -8.75
C LEU A 27 -1.96 4.24 -9.34
N ASN A 28 -1.78 4.41 -10.65
CA ASN A 28 -0.48 4.14 -11.28
C ASN A 28 0.56 5.21 -10.91
N GLN A 29 1.38 4.90 -9.91
CA GLN A 29 2.49 5.70 -9.39
C GLN A 29 3.70 4.77 -9.24
N PRO A 30 4.37 4.38 -10.34
CA PRO A 30 5.30 3.27 -10.36
C PRO A 30 6.69 3.68 -9.84
N VAL A 31 6.80 3.91 -8.54
CA VAL A 31 8.03 4.28 -7.82
C VAL A 31 8.27 3.30 -6.66
N PRO A 32 9.47 3.21 -6.05
CA PRO A 32 9.67 2.40 -4.86
C PRO A 32 8.70 2.82 -3.76
N GLY A 33 7.86 1.89 -3.27
CA GLY A 33 6.81 2.18 -2.30
C GLY A 33 5.51 2.71 -2.91
N GLY A 34 5.41 2.76 -4.24
CA GLY A 34 4.22 3.13 -5.00
C GLY A 34 3.47 1.91 -5.54
N ILE A 35 2.71 2.14 -6.61
CA ILE A 35 1.85 1.14 -7.25
C ILE A 35 2.05 1.19 -8.76
N ALA A 36 2.21 0.04 -9.40
CA ALA A 36 2.09 -0.07 -10.85
C ALA A 36 0.74 -0.70 -11.22
N VAL A 37 0.03 -0.10 -12.17
CA VAL A 37 -1.21 -0.67 -12.73
C VAL A 37 -0.87 -1.25 -14.10
N ILE A 38 -0.99 -2.57 -14.22
CA ILE A 38 -0.58 -3.30 -15.41
C ILE A 38 -1.82 -3.86 -16.11
N PRO A 39 -2.12 -3.43 -17.36
CA PRO A 39 -3.14 -4.05 -18.18
C PRO A 39 -2.86 -5.54 -18.40
N LEU A 40 -3.90 -6.36 -18.28
CA LEU A 40 -3.90 -7.78 -18.56
C LEU A 40 -4.89 -8.06 -19.70
N ASP A 41 -4.93 -9.29 -20.19
CA ASP A 41 -5.82 -9.66 -21.27
C ASP A 41 -7.31 -9.50 -20.91
N GLU A 42 -8.12 -9.18 -21.92
CA GLU A 42 -9.57 -9.26 -21.82
C GLU A 42 -10.01 -10.73 -21.70
N GLY A 43 -10.96 -11.01 -20.80
CA GLY A 43 -11.43 -12.37 -20.62
C GLY A 43 -12.48 -12.56 -19.54
N SER A 44 -13.15 -13.71 -19.60
CA SER A 44 -14.10 -14.17 -18.58
C SER A 44 -13.39 -14.79 -17.37
N GLN A 45 -12.23 -15.43 -17.59
CA GLN A 45 -11.42 -16.03 -16.52
C GLN A 45 -10.65 -14.95 -15.76
N THR A 46 -10.55 -15.09 -14.43
CA THR A 46 -9.78 -14.20 -13.58
C THR A 46 -8.28 -14.55 -13.68
N PRO A 47 -7.41 -13.62 -14.10
CA PRO A 47 -5.98 -13.85 -14.13
C PRO A 47 -5.41 -14.07 -12.72
N ALA A 48 -4.28 -14.77 -12.63
CA ALA A 48 -3.58 -14.99 -11.36
C ALA A 48 -2.10 -14.55 -11.45
N PRO A 49 -1.83 -13.27 -11.71
CA PRO A 49 -0.47 -12.77 -11.85
C PRO A 49 0.30 -12.81 -10.52
N ARG A 50 1.62 -12.87 -10.63
CA ARG A 50 2.55 -12.81 -9.50
C ARG A 50 3.65 -11.77 -9.73
N TYR A 51 4.04 -11.08 -8.66
CA TYR A 51 5.19 -10.18 -8.63
C TYR A 51 6.13 -10.61 -7.51
N GLU A 52 7.40 -10.85 -7.83
CA GLU A 52 8.40 -11.42 -6.91
C GLU A 52 7.91 -12.69 -6.19
N GLY A 53 7.11 -13.51 -6.88
CA GLY A 53 6.51 -14.74 -6.35
C GLY A 53 5.20 -14.55 -5.57
N ASN A 54 4.85 -13.32 -5.17
CA ASN A 54 3.63 -13.02 -4.42
C ASN A 54 2.41 -12.87 -5.33
N PRO A 55 1.22 -13.39 -4.95
CA PRO A 55 -0.01 -13.18 -5.71
C PRO A 55 -0.41 -11.71 -5.71
N VAL A 56 -0.86 -11.22 -6.87
CA VAL A 56 -1.19 -9.80 -7.10
C VAL A 56 -2.70 -9.61 -7.23
N LEU A 57 -3.20 -8.50 -6.67
CA LEU A 57 -4.60 -8.08 -6.80
C LEU A 57 -4.95 -7.85 -8.27
N VAL A 58 -6.07 -8.43 -8.72
CA VAL A 58 -6.64 -8.17 -10.04
C VAL A 58 -8.09 -7.70 -9.93
N VAL A 59 -8.40 -6.66 -10.70
CA VAL A 59 -9.77 -6.11 -10.82
C VAL A 59 -10.12 -5.90 -12.28
N LYS A 60 -11.42 -5.82 -12.60
CA LYS A 60 -11.86 -5.39 -13.92
C LYS A 60 -11.96 -3.87 -13.97
N GLU A 61 -11.28 -3.26 -14.93
CA GLU A 61 -11.47 -1.87 -15.29
C GLU A 61 -12.65 -1.75 -16.28
N GLN A 62 -13.61 -0.86 -15.96
CA GLN A 62 -14.83 -0.64 -16.75
C GLN A 62 -15.63 -1.91 -17.09
N GLY A 63 -15.47 -2.97 -16.28
CA GLY A 63 -16.14 -4.27 -16.47
C GLY A 63 -15.61 -5.12 -17.63
N LYS A 64 -14.55 -4.69 -18.33
CA LYS A 64 -14.04 -5.36 -19.54
C LYS A 64 -12.64 -5.91 -19.36
N GLU A 65 -11.67 -5.03 -19.21
CA GLU A 65 -10.24 -5.35 -19.17
C GLU A 65 -9.82 -5.71 -17.74
N TRP A 66 -9.01 -6.76 -17.59
CA TRP A 66 -8.39 -7.05 -16.30
C TRP A 66 -7.16 -6.17 -16.11
N ILE A 67 -6.98 -5.63 -14.91
CA ILE A 67 -5.77 -4.91 -14.53
C ILE A 67 -5.19 -5.51 -13.26
N ALA A 68 -3.87 -5.63 -13.22
CA ALA A 68 -3.13 -6.00 -12.02
C ALA A 68 -2.72 -4.72 -11.25
N ILE A 69 -2.96 -4.72 -9.94
CA ILE A 69 -2.57 -3.62 -9.04
C ILE A 69 -1.37 -4.09 -8.23
N VAL A 70 -0.17 -3.74 -8.68
CA VAL A 70 1.10 -4.22 -8.13
C VAL A 70 1.62 -3.22 -7.10
N GLY A 71 1.74 -3.63 -5.85
CA GLY A 71 2.49 -2.88 -4.85
C GLY A 71 4.00 -3.05 -5.05
N ILE A 72 4.73 -1.94 -5.11
CA ILE A 72 6.17 -1.93 -5.30
C ILE A 72 6.85 -1.76 -3.94
N PRO A 73 7.71 -2.69 -3.48
CA PRO A 73 8.46 -2.51 -2.24
C PRO A 73 9.23 -1.17 -2.21
N LEU A 74 9.28 -0.53 -1.03
CA LEU A 74 10.02 0.73 -0.85
C LEU A 74 11.52 0.62 -1.15
N LYS A 75 12.07 -0.60 -1.08
CA LYS A 75 13.49 -0.88 -1.36
C LYS A 75 13.74 -1.42 -2.78
N SER A 76 12.73 -1.41 -3.66
CA SER A 76 12.87 -1.88 -5.03
C SER A 76 13.91 -1.08 -5.79
N LYS A 77 14.65 -1.76 -6.67
CA LYS A 77 15.59 -1.12 -7.59
C LYS A 77 14.84 -0.31 -8.64
N LEU A 78 15.46 0.74 -9.15
CA LEU A 78 14.95 1.50 -10.29
C LEU A 78 15.12 0.71 -11.59
N GLY A 79 14.30 1.01 -12.60
CA GLY A 79 14.38 0.41 -13.93
C GLY A 79 13.30 -0.64 -14.18
N GLU A 80 13.57 -1.59 -15.08
CA GLU A 80 12.58 -2.58 -15.52
C GLU A 80 12.30 -3.64 -14.44
N HIS A 81 11.01 -3.92 -14.24
CA HIS A 81 10.46 -4.99 -13.42
C HIS A 81 9.50 -5.84 -14.26
N ARG A 82 9.20 -7.05 -13.77
CA ARG A 82 8.36 -8.02 -14.50
C ARG A 82 7.29 -8.62 -13.62
N LEU A 83 6.07 -8.63 -14.15
CA LEU A 83 4.93 -9.38 -13.64
C LEU A 83 4.85 -10.72 -14.36
N SER A 84 4.71 -11.83 -13.63
CA SER A 84 4.58 -13.17 -14.20
C SER A 84 3.11 -13.61 -14.27
N LEU A 85 2.71 -14.20 -15.40
CA LEU A 85 1.37 -14.77 -15.59
C LEU A 85 1.40 -16.30 -15.47
N ALA A 86 0.23 -16.90 -15.23
CA ALA A 86 0.10 -18.34 -15.03
C ALA A 86 0.42 -19.18 -16.28
N ASP A 87 0.33 -18.58 -17.47
CA ASP A 87 0.65 -19.20 -18.76
C ASP A 87 2.14 -19.07 -19.14
N GLY A 88 2.98 -18.54 -18.25
CA GLY A 88 4.42 -18.36 -18.45
C GLY A 88 4.81 -17.04 -19.11
N ARG A 89 3.85 -16.22 -19.57
CA ARG A 89 4.16 -14.88 -20.09
C ARG A 89 4.66 -13.97 -18.96
N THR A 90 5.42 -12.95 -19.34
CA THR A 90 5.80 -11.85 -18.44
C THR A 90 5.45 -10.50 -19.05
N LEU A 91 4.95 -9.59 -18.21
CA LEU A 91 4.63 -8.22 -18.58
C LEU A 91 5.62 -7.28 -17.88
N ALA A 92 6.30 -6.44 -18.66
CA ALA A 92 7.29 -5.51 -18.15
C ALA A 92 6.65 -4.20 -17.69
N PHE A 93 7.22 -3.58 -16.65
CA PHE A 93 6.90 -2.22 -16.22
C PHE A 93 8.13 -1.54 -15.64
N THR A 94 8.15 -0.21 -15.66
CA THR A 94 9.30 0.56 -15.18
C THR A 94 9.02 1.14 -13.81
N VAL A 95 9.97 0.99 -12.89
CA VAL A 95 9.98 1.66 -11.59
C VAL A 95 10.87 2.90 -11.67
N GLU A 96 10.25 4.06 -11.52
CA GLU A 96 10.89 5.37 -11.60
C GLU A 96 11.44 5.83 -10.25
N ASN A 97 12.32 6.83 -10.27
CA ASN A 97 12.90 7.38 -9.05
C ASN A 97 11.88 8.24 -8.28
N LYS A 98 11.91 8.17 -6.94
CA LYS A 98 11.21 9.10 -6.06
C LYS A 98 12.11 9.52 -4.91
N HIS A 99 12.17 10.83 -4.66
CA HIS A 99 12.91 11.34 -3.50
C HIS A 99 12.02 11.28 -2.25
N TYR A 100 12.51 10.57 -1.23
CA TYR A 100 11.87 10.54 0.09
C TYR A 100 12.49 11.57 1.04
N ARG A 101 11.65 12.27 1.80
CA ARG A 101 12.12 13.27 2.76
C ARG A 101 13.00 12.63 3.83
N GLU A 102 13.98 13.40 4.31
CA GLU A 102 14.88 12.97 5.39
C GLU A 102 14.65 13.82 6.64
N GLN A 103 14.81 13.19 7.80
CA GLN A 103 14.70 13.84 9.10
C GLN A 103 15.82 13.35 10.02
N HIS A 104 16.63 14.28 10.51
CA HIS A 104 17.74 14.00 11.43
C HIS A 104 17.37 14.44 12.84
N ILE A 105 17.39 13.51 13.80
CA ILE A 105 16.99 13.74 15.18
C ILE A 105 18.13 13.31 16.12
N LYS A 106 18.49 14.20 17.06
CA LYS A 106 19.45 13.89 18.15
C LYS A 106 18.67 13.44 19.38
N LEU A 107 18.80 12.16 19.75
CA LEU A 107 18.10 11.59 20.91
C LEU A 107 19.03 11.51 22.13
N LYS A 108 18.59 12.09 23.26
CA LYS A 108 19.31 12.04 24.55
C LYS A 108 19.05 10.74 25.35
N ASN A 109 17.91 10.08 25.15
CA ASN A 109 17.53 8.85 25.85
C ASN A 109 17.70 7.62 24.93
N LYS A 110 18.71 6.77 25.20
CA LYS A 110 19.07 5.62 24.36
C LYS A 110 18.24 4.35 24.62
N ARG A 111 17.43 4.29 25.69
CA ARG A 111 16.73 3.05 26.10
C ARG A 111 15.54 2.67 25.22
N GLN A 112 14.93 3.62 24.51
CA GLN A 112 13.84 3.33 23.56
C GLN A 112 14.35 2.91 22.15
N VAL A 113 15.67 2.86 21.99
CA VAL A 113 16.35 2.50 20.74
C VAL A 113 16.89 1.07 20.80
N ASN A 114 17.26 0.60 22.00
CA ASN A 114 17.94 -0.69 22.21
C ASN A 114 17.09 -1.60 23.13
N PRO A 115 16.25 -2.48 22.56
CA PRO A 115 15.46 -3.45 23.33
C PRO A 115 16.37 -4.47 24.04
N ASN A 116 15.92 -4.99 25.19
CA ASN A 116 16.63 -6.08 25.87
C ASN A 116 16.36 -7.44 25.18
N PRO A 117 17.04 -8.55 25.55
CA PRO A 117 16.82 -9.86 24.92
C PRO A 117 15.36 -10.36 24.96
N ASP A 118 14.64 -10.13 26.06
CA ASP A 118 13.23 -10.54 26.19
C ASP A 118 12.31 -9.71 25.27
N ASP A 119 12.58 -8.42 25.16
CA ASP A 119 11.92 -7.53 24.21
C ASP A 119 12.19 -7.99 22.78
N LEU A 120 13.43 -8.39 22.45
CA LEU A 120 13.78 -8.89 21.11
C LEU A 120 13.02 -10.18 20.79
N ALA A 121 12.92 -11.13 21.73
CA ALA A 121 12.14 -12.35 21.54
C ALA A 121 10.65 -12.04 21.32
N ARG A 122 10.09 -11.08 22.08
CA ARG A 122 8.72 -10.58 21.87
C ARG A 122 8.58 -9.96 20.48
N ILE A 123 9.46 -9.04 20.10
CA ILE A 123 9.44 -8.33 18.81
C ILE A 123 9.49 -9.33 17.65
N GLN A 124 10.33 -10.36 17.72
CA GLN A 124 10.44 -11.37 16.66
C GLN A 124 9.14 -12.15 16.48
N ARG A 125 8.49 -12.58 17.58
CA ARG A 125 7.19 -13.25 17.52
C ARG A 125 6.11 -12.36 16.92
N GLU A 126 6.04 -11.11 17.39
CA GLU A 126 5.05 -10.13 16.92
C GLU A 126 5.27 -9.74 15.46
N LEU A 127 6.52 -9.71 14.99
CA LEU A 127 6.84 -9.50 13.58
C LEU A 127 6.34 -10.68 12.74
N ALA A 128 6.59 -11.93 13.17
CA ALA A 128 6.13 -13.11 12.44
C ALA A 128 4.59 -13.13 12.29
N GLU A 129 3.85 -12.79 13.35
CA GLU A 129 2.39 -12.70 13.32
C GLU A 129 1.89 -11.62 12.33
N GLN A 130 2.50 -10.44 12.34
CA GLN A 130 2.12 -9.36 11.43
C GLN A 130 2.51 -9.66 9.97
N THR A 131 3.65 -10.29 9.74
CA THR A 131 4.07 -10.74 8.40
C THR A 131 3.07 -11.74 7.83
N GLN A 132 2.62 -12.73 8.64
CA GLN A 132 1.58 -13.66 8.21
C GLN A 132 0.27 -12.96 7.83
N ALA A 133 -0.11 -11.89 8.53
CA ALA A 133 -1.28 -11.10 8.16
C ALA A 133 -1.10 -10.42 6.79
N TYR A 134 0.03 -9.76 6.54
CA TYR A 134 0.32 -9.12 5.23
C TYR A 134 0.43 -10.11 4.06
N GLN A 135 0.82 -11.35 4.33
CA GLN A 135 0.91 -12.42 3.33
C GLN A 135 -0.44 -13.10 3.03
N SER A 136 -1.51 -12.71 3.72
CA SER A 136 -2.83 -13.26 3.44
C SER A 136 -3.33 -12.81 2.07
N PHE A 137 -3.95 -13.74 1.34
CA PHE A 137 -4.53 -13.49 0.03
C PHE A 137 -5.90 -14.16 -0.03
N SER A 138 -6.96 -13.44 0.36
CA SER A 138 -8.33 -13.94 0.25
C SER A 138 -8.86 -13.76 -1.17
N PRO A 139 -9.76 -14.64 -1.65
CA PRO A 139 -10.31 -14.55 -3.00
C PRO A 139 -11.35 -13.43 -3.18
N ILE A 140 -11.53 -12.57 -2.17
CA ILE A 140 -12.55 -11.52 -2.15
C ILE A 140 -12.10 -10.38 -3.06
N GLN A 141 -13.04 -9.82 -3.83
CA GLN A 141 -12.82 -8.58 -4.58
C GLN A 141 -12.97 -7.38 -3.63
N PRO A 142 -12.01 -6.42 -3.61
CA PRO A 142 -12.16 -5.21 -2.82
C PRO A 142 -13.42 -4.44 -3.17
N SER A 143 -14.12 -3.92 -2.16
CA SER A 143 -15.33 -3.11 -2.36
C SER A 143 -15.05 -1.80 -3.10
N ASN A 144 -13.84 -1.27 -2.94
CA ASN A 144 -13.35 -0.05 -3.55
C ASN A 144 -11.81 -0.03 -3.51
N LEU A 145 -11.19 0.54 -4.53
CA LEU A 145 -9.76 0.83 -4.54
C LEU A 145 -9.44 2.29 -4.19
N MET A 146 -10.41 3.19 -4.37
CA MET A 146 -10.31 4.54 -3.81
C MET A 146 -10.81 4.53 -2.38
N PHE A 147 -9.91 4.78 -1.45
CA PHE A 147 -10.15 4.68 -0.02
C PHE A 147 -10.73 5.96 0.55
N ASP A 148 -11.59 5.79 1.56
CA ASP A 148 -11.90 6.89 2.47
C ASP A 148 -10.71 7.14 3.38
N LYS A 149 -10.50 8.38 3.79
CA LYS A 149 -9.59 8.67 4.90
C LYS A 149 -10.13 7.96 6.16
N PRO A 150 -9.30 7.19 6.89
CA PRO A 150 -9.74 6.46 8.08
C PRO A 150 -10.11 7.40 9.24
N VAL A 151 -9.62 8.64 9.22
CA VAL A 151 -9.98 9.73 10.14
C VAL A 151 -10.08 11.04 9.36
N GLN A 152 -10.85 11.99 9.89
CA GLN A 152 -10.84 13.38 9.38
C GLN A 152 -9.78 14.18 10.14
N GLY A 153 -8.76 14.65 9.42
CA GLY A 153 -7.68 15.44 9.99
C GLY A 153 -6.53 15.66 9.01
N PRO A 154 -5.56 16.51 9.39
CA PRO A 154 -4.40 16.79 8.57
C PRO A 154 -3.44 15.60 8.52
N LEU A 155 -2.84 15.40 7.34
CA LEU A 155 -1.70 14.49 7.17
C LEU A 155 -0.48 15.07 7.89
N SER A 156 0.33 14.21 8.49
CA SER A 156 1.54 14.59 9.25
C SER A 156 2.79 13.92 8.68
N SER A 157 3.27 12.83 9.27
CA SER A 157 4.44 12.09 8.77
C SER A 157 4.07 11.32 7.49
N PRO A 158 4.71 11.61 6.34
CA PRO A 158 4.42 10.92 5.09
C PRO A 158 5.06 9.54 5.05
N PHE A 159 4.54 8.69 4.15
CA PHE A 159 5.16 7.41 3.82
C PHE A 159 6.58 7.60 3.26
N GLY A 160 7.44 6.64 3.55
CA GLY A 160 8.83 6.58 3.13
C GLY A 160 9.77 7.61 3.77
N LEU A 161 9.28 8.46 4.70
CA LEU A 161 10.13 9.38 5.45
C LEU A 161 11.31 8.63 6.08
N ARG A 162 12.54 9.03 5.72
CA ARG A 162 13.78 8.46 6.24
C ARG A 162 14.17 9.19 7.52
N ARG A 163 14.34 8.44 8.61
CA ARG A 163 14.74 9.01 9.91
C ARG A 163 16.14 8.57 10.27
N PHE A 164 16.96 9.54 10.66
CA PHE A 164 18.32 9.35 11.13
C PHE A 164 18.40 9.72 12.60
N PHE A 165 18.75 8.78 13.47
CA PHE A 165 18.90 9.00 14.90
C PHE A 165 20.37 8.96 15.28
N ASN A 166 20.90 10.09 15.77
CA ASN A 166 22.32 10.25 16.10
C ASN A 166 23.26 9.85 14.94
N GLY A 167 22.85 10.10 13.69
CA GLY A 167 23.60 9.78 12.47
C GLY A 167 23.29 8.41 11.85
N GLU A 168 22.59 7.53 12.56
CA GLU A 168 22.24 6.20 12.06
C GLU A 168 20.85 6.20 11.40
N GLU A 169 20.78 5.68 10.18
CA GLU A 169 19.50 5.48 9.49
C GLU A 169 18.65 4.42 10.20
N ARG A 170 17.35 4.69 10.31
CA ARG A 170 16.33 3.76 10.77
C ARG A 170 15.45 3.33 9.62
N ASN A 171 14.68 2.27 9.84
CA ASN A 171 13.68 1.85 8.87
C ASN A 171 12.79 3.04 8.47
N PRO A 172 12.60 3.28 7.17
CA PRO A 172 11.72 4.34 6.70
C PRO A 172 10.29 4.16 7.23
N HIS A 173 9.56 5.27 7.29
CA HIS A 173 8.18 5.26 7.71
C HIS A 173 7.30 4.43 6.75
N SER A 174 6.73 3.33 7.22
CA SER A 174 6.01 2.36 6.38
C SER A 174 4.56 2.71 6.08
N GLY A 175 4.08 3.86 6.55
CA GLY A 175 2.67 4.24 6.52
C GLY A 175 2.49 5.74 6.40
N LEU A 176 1.25 6.17 6.60
CA LEU A 176 0.84 7.58 6.57
C LEU A 176 0.26 7.94 7.94
N ASP A 177 0.76 9.01 8.53
CA ASP A 177 0.29 9.49 9.83
C ASP A 177 -0.73 10.62 9.69
N PHE A 178 -1.79 10.58 10.50
CA PHE A 178 -2.74 11.69 10.69
C PHE A 178 -2.55 12.32 12.07
N ALA A 179 -2.40 13.64 12.11
CA ALA A 179 -2.32 14.39 13.36
C ALA A 179 -3.73 14.70 13.88
N VAL A 180 -4.27 13.77 14.67
CA VAL A 180 -5.61 13.84 15.27
C VAL A 180 -5.57 13.47 16.75
N GLY A 181 -6.47 14.05 17.54
CA GLY A 181 -6.49 13.86 18.99
C GLY A 181 -6.86 12.43 19.41
N ALA A 182 -6.43 12.05 20.62
CA ALA A 182 -6.83 10.78 21.24
C ALA A 182 -8.36 10.66 21.33
N GLY A 183 -8.88 9.44 21.16
CA GLY A 183 -10.33 9.17 21.18
C GLY A 183 -11.04 9.41 19.85
N THR A 184 -10.39 10.00 18.84
CA THR A 184 -10.95 10.15 17.50
C THR A 184 -11.34 8.78 16.93
N PRO A 185 -12.59 8.57 16.47
CA PRO A 185 -12.98 7.30 15.87
C PRO A 185 -12.25 7.02 14.56
N VAL A 186 -11.65 5.84 14.46
CA VAL A 186 -10.99 5.33 13.26
C VAL A 186 -11.95 4.46 12.49
N LYS A 187 -12.09 4.72 11.19
CA LYS A 187 -13.01 4.03 10.29
C LYS A 187 -12.27 3.17 9.27
N ALA A 188 -12.91 2.08 8.84
CA ALA A 188 -12.41 1.25 7.76
C ALA A 188 -12.47 2.00 6.41
N PRO A 189 -11.36 2.13 5.65
CA PRO A 189 -11.28 2.88 4.40
C PRO A 189 -12.02 2.21 3.23
N ALA A 190 -12.18 0.89 3.32
CA ALA A 190 -12.95 0.02 2.45
C ALA A 190 -13.58 -1.08 3.30
N ALA A 191 -14.57 -1.79 2.77
CA ALA A 191 -15.10 -2.97 3.45
C ALA A 191 -14.02 -4.06 3.55
N GLY A 192 -14.13 -4.93 4.54
CA GLY A 192 -13.16 -6.00 4.71
C GLY A 192 -13.37 -6.80 5.98
N LYS A 193 -12.47 -7.74 6.23
CA LYS A 193 -12.51 -8.62 7.41
C LYS A 193 -11.33 -8.30 8.32
N VAL A 194 -11.59 -8.20 9.62
CA VAL A 194 -10.52 -8.04 10.62
C VAL A 194 -9.74 -9.36 10.72
N ILE A 195 -8.50 -9.38 10.24
CA ILE A 195 -7.69 -10.61 10.19
C ILE A 195 -6.72 -10.75 11.36
N LEU A 196 -6.33 -9.65 11.98
CA LEU A 196 -5.41 -9.61 13.10
C LEU A 196 -5.71 -8.43 14.02
N ILE A 197 -5.63 -8.69 15.33
CA ILE A 197 -5.64 -7.68 16.39
C ILE A 197 -4.52 -8.06 17.36
N GLY A 198 -3.75 -7.09 17.82
CA GLY A 198 -2.71 -7.33 18.82
C GLY A 198 -2.32 -6.07 19.59
N ASN A 199 -1.60 -6.27 20.69
CA ASN A 199 -0.93 -5.20 21.44
C ASN A 199 0.58 -5.41 21.39
N TYR A 200 1.21 -4.77 20.42
CA TYR A 200 2.60 -5.00 20.07
C TYR A 200 3.56 -4.03 20.73
N PHE A 201 4.81 -4.44 20.89
CA PHE A 201 5.85 -3.63 21.52
C PHE A 201 6.02 -2.27 20.85
N PHE A 202 6.14 -2.25 19.51
CA PHE A 202 6.26 -1.00 18.76
C PHE A 202 4.91 -0.41 18.35
N ASN A 203 4.01 -1.23 17.82
CA ASN A 203 2.77 -0.74 17.21
C ASN A 203 1.65 -0.50 18.24
N GLY A 204 1.79 -1.00 19.47
CA GLY A 204 0.74 -0.93 20.48
C GLY A 204 -0.53 -1.65 20.01
N ASN A 205 -1.69 -1.14 20.40
CA ASN A 205 -2.97 -1.69 19.94
C ASN A 205 -3.10 -1.50 18.43
N THR A 206 -3.24 -2.61 17.72
CA THR A 206 -3.15 -2.70 16.28
C THR A 206 -4.30 -3.52 15.72
N VAL A 207 -4.86 -3.09 14.59
CA VAL A 207 -5.93 -3.78 13.85
C VAL A 207 -5.53 -3.90 12.39
N PHE A 208 -5.67 -5.09 11.83
CA PHE A 208 -5.52 -5.35 10.39
C PHE A 208 -6.87 -5.69 9.77
N ILE A 209 -7.14 -5.12 8.60
CA ILE A 209 -8.32 -5.39 7.79
C ILE A 209 -7.84 -5.91 6.43
N ASP A 210 -8.26 -7.13 6.08
CA ASP A 210 -8.14 -7.68 4.72
C ASP A 210 -9.32 -7.19 3.88
N HIS A 211 -9.02 -6.43 2.83
CA HIS A 211 -10.01 -5.93 1.88
C HIS A 211 -10.22 -6.87 0.69
N GLY A 212 -9.40 -7.91 0.55
CA GLY A 212 -9.44 -8.85 -0.57
C GLY A 212 -8.12 -8.90 -1.34
N GLN A 213 -7.73 -10.09 -1.79
CA GLN A 213 -6.59 -10.33 -2.71
C GLN A 213 -5.29 -9.64 -2.29
N GLY A 214 -4.99 -9.66 -0.98
CA GLY A 214 -3.76 -9.09 -0.43
C GLY A 214 -3.75 -7.56 -0.34
N LEU A 215 -4.87 -6.87 -0.61
CA LEU A 215 -5.06 -5.47 -0.25
C LEU A 215 -5.42 -5.37 1.24
N ILE A 216 -4.47 -4.91 2.05
CA ILE A 216 -4.59 -4.96 3.51
C ILE A 216 -4.32 -3.57 4.10
N SER A 217 -5.19 -3.11 4.99
CA SER A 217 -4.92 -1.96 5.84
C SER A 217 -4.52 -2.39 7.24
N MET A 218 -3.53 -1.71 7.83
CA MET A 218 -3.20 -1.84 9.25
C MET A 218 -3.27 -0.47 9.93
N PHE A 219 -3.85 -0.44 11.12
CA PHE A 219 -4.02 0.74 11.97
C PHE A 219 -3.39 0.46 13.32
N CYS A 220 -2.54 1.34 13.82
CA CYS A 220 -1.88 1.12 15.11
C CYS A 220 -1.86 2.36 16.01
N HIS A 221 -1.21 2.22 17.17
CA HIS A 221 -1.19 3.18 18.26
C HIS A 221 -2.56 3.48 18.88
N LEU A 222 -3.55 2.61 18.69
CA LEU A 222 -4.93 2.86 19.10
C LEU A 222 -5.08 2.93 20.63
N SER A 223 -5.93 3.82 21.14
CA SER A 223 -6.28 3.83 22.58
C SER A 223 -7.27 2.72 22.92
N LYS A 224 -8.11 2.36 21.95
CA LYS A 224 -9.14 1.34 22.08
C LYS A 224 -9.37 0.62 20.75
N VAL A 225 -9.59 -0.68 20.81
CA VAL A 225 -10.06 -1.50 19.69
C VAL A 225 -11.54 -1.81 19.93
N ASP A 226 -12.41 -1.45 18.98
CA ASP A 226 -13.87 -1.60 19.09
C ASP A 226 -14.39 -2.83 18.31
N VAL A 227 -13.49 -3.64 17.75
CA VAL A 227 -13.80 -4.78 16.87
C VAL A 227 -13.12 -6.06 17.33
N LYS A 228 -13.54 -7.20 16.76
CA LYS A 228 -12.98 -8.53 17.06
C LYS A 228 -12.36 -9.16 15.82
N ARG A 229 -11.34 -10.01 16.03
CA ARG A 229 -10.78 -10.82 14.94
C ARG A 229 -11.89 -11.67 14.30
N GLY A 230 -11.89 -11.73 12.97
CA GLY A 230 -12.91 -12.40 12.17
C GLY A 230 -14.13 -11.56 11.82
N GLN A 231 -14.31 -10.38 12.45
CA GLN A 231 -15.44 -9.49 12.17
C GLN A 231 -15.34 -8.88 10.78
N SER A 232 -16.43 -8.93 10.00
CA SER A 232 -16.58 -8.14 8.78
C SER A 232 -16.98 -6.71 9.12
N LEU A 233 -16.34 -5.74 8.48
CA LEU A 233 -16.63 -4.33 8.60
C LEU A 233 -17.05 -3.75 7.25
N PRO A 234 -18.14 -2.97 7.19
CA PRO A 234 -18.43 -2.18 6.00
C PRO A 234 -17.41 -1.03 5.88
N ARG A 235 -17.29 -0.47 4.68
CA ARG A 235 -16.63 0.82 4.48
C ARG A 235 -17.23 1.87 5.44
N GLY A 236 -16.39 2.63 6.12
CA GLY A 236 -16.80 3.61 7.13
C GLY A 236 -17.10 3.02 8.52
N GLY A 237 -17.11 1.70 8.69
CA GLY A 237 -17.31 1.05 9.98
C GLY A 237 -16.20 1.40 10.97
N ILE A 238 -16.56 1.67 12.23
CA ILE A 238 -15.60 2.06 13.28
C ILE A 238 -14.82 0.83 13.75
N LEU A 239 -13.50 0.90 13.70
CA LEU A 239 -12.59 -0.18 14.14
C LEU A 239 -11.99 0.06 15.53
N GLY A 240 -11.99 1.31 15.99
CA GLY A 240 -11.36 1.69 17.25
C GLY A 240 -11.16 3.19 17.36
N ARG A 241 -10.29 3.59 18.28
CA ARG A 241 -10.04 4.98 18.66
C ARG A 241 -8.56 5.31 18.59
N VAL A 242 -8.23 6.48 18.06
CA VAL A 242 -6.87 7.02 18.05
C VAL A 242 -6.31 7.07 19.47
N GLY A 243 -5.03 6.77 19.62
CA GLY A 243 -4.33 6.82 20.90
C GLY A 243 -2.84 7.08 20.73
N SER A 244 -2.06 6.60 21.70
CA SER A 244 -0.60 6.72 21.71
C SER A 244 0.05 5.47 22.36
N THR A 245 -0.54 4.29 22.16
CA THR A 245 0.03 3.04 22.71
C THR A 245 1.23 2.56 21.89
N GLY A 246 2.11 1.75 22.50
CA GLY A 246 3.34 1.29 21.86
C GLY A 246 4.39 2.40 21.82
N ARG A 247 5.19 2.46 20.75
CA ARG A 247 6.22 3.47 20.55
C ARG A 247 5.66 4.67 19.78
N ALA A 248 4.93 5.52 20.48
CA ALA A 248 4.40 6.79 19.98
C ALA A 248 4.82 7.96 20.89
N THR A 249 5.07 9.14 20.33
CA THR A 249 5.47 10.35 21.09
C THR A 249 4.29 11.28 21.42
N GLY A 250 3.09 10.92 20.97
CA GLY A 250 1.85 11.65 21.18
C GLY A 250 0.70 11.03 20.38
N PRO A 251 -0.55 11.46 20.60
CA PRO A 251 -1.70 10.94 19.88
C PRO A 251 -1.62 11.21 18.38
N HIS A 252 -1.75 10.15 17.58
CA HIS A 252 -1.86 10.19 16.12
C HIS A 252 -2.43 8.87 15.62
N LEU A 253 -2.95 8.84 14.39
CA LEU A 253 -3.22 7.58 13.70
C LEU A 253 -2.06 7.26 12.76
N HIS A 254 -1.47 6.09 12.90
CA HIS A 254 -0.60 5.49 11.90
C HIS A 254 -1.39 4.48 11.06
N TRP A 255 -1.32 4.63 9.73
CA TRP A 255 -2.04 3.78 8.79
C TRP A 255 -1.08 3.23 7.73
N ASN A 256 -0.99 1.90 7.65
CA ASN A 256 -0.32 1.21 6.54
C ASN A 256 -1.36 0.71 5.53
N VAL A 257 -0.96 0.69 4.26
CA VAL A 257 -1.62 -0.08 3.20
C VAL A 257 -0.59 -1.03 2.60
N SER A 258 -1.01 -2.24 2.30
CA SER A 258 -0.19 -3.26 1.66
C SER A 258 -0.90 -3.89 0.48
N LEU A 259 -0.12 -4.22 -0.55
CA LEU A 259 -0.47 -5.02 -1.71
C LEU A 259 0.63 -6.05 -1.90
N ASN A 260 0.30 -7.32 -2.16
CA ASN A 260 1.27 -8.39 -2.44
C ASN A 260 2.50 -8.40 -1.48
N ASP A 261 2.23 -8.39 -0.17
CA ASP A 261 3.23 -8.31 0.94
C ASP A 261 4.16 -7.08 0.90
N SER A 262 3.82 -6.07 0.09
CA SER A 262 4.58 -4.82 -0.03
C SER A 262 3.81 -3.68 0.62
N ARG A 263 4.43 -2.96 1.55
CA ARG A 263 3.87 -1.72 2.10
C ARG A 263 4.02 -0.62 1.05
N VAL A 264 2.92 0.06 0.76
CA VAL A 264 2.81 1.10 -0.28
C VAL A 264 2.25 2.39 0.31
N ASP A 265 2.49 3.52 -0.36
CA ASP A 265 2.07 4.84 0.07
C ASP A 265 0.53 4.96 0.13
N PRO A 266 -0.08 5.05 1.34
CA PRO A 266 -1.53 5.18 1.47
C PRO A 266 -2.08 6.46 0.82
N ALA A 267 -1.23 7.47 0.60
CA ALA A 267 -1.63 8.72 -0.03
C ALA A 267 -2.13 8.51 -1.47
N ILE A 268 -1.68 7.46 -2.16
CA ILE A 268 -2.14 7.10 -3.51
C ILE A 268 -3.65 6.78 -3.49
N PHE A 269 -4.08 5.95 -2.53
CA PHE A 269 -5.47 5.49 -2.42
C PHE A 269 -6.47 6.59 -2.02
N ILE A 270 -5.99 7.73 -1.50
CA ILE A 270 -6.83 8.87 -1.10
C ILE A 270 -6.62 10.11 -1.99
N GLY A 271 -5.91 9.96 -3.12
CA GLY A 271 -5.66 11.06 -4.06
C GLY A 271 -4.80 12.19 -3.49
N ALA A 272 -3.91 11.88 -2.55
CA ALA A 272 -3.01 12.83 -1.88
C ALA A 272 -1.52 12.57 -2.17
N PHE A 273 -1.21 11.66 -3.10
CA PHE A 273 0.15 11.35 -3.50
C PHE A 273 0.84 12.59 -4.06
N LYS A 274 2.11 12.76 -3.68
CA LYS A 274 2.99 13.79 -4.22
C LYS A 274 4.13 13.06 -4.94
N PRO A 275 4.27 13.24 -6.27
CA PRO A 275 5.36 12.66 -7.04
C PRO A 275 6.72 13.18 -6.54
#